data_AF-A0A7C3ZV68-F1
#
_entry.id   AF-A0A7C3ZV68-F1
#
_cell.length_a   1.000
_cell.length_b   1.000
_cell.length_c   1.000
_cell.angle_alpha   90.00
_cell.angle_beta   90.00
_cell.angle_gamma   90.00
#
_symmetry.space_group_name_H-M   'P 1'
#
loop_
_entity.id
_entity.type
_entity.pdbx_description
1 polymer ?
#
loop_
_entity_poly.entity_id
_entity_poly.type
_entity_poly.pdbx_seq_one_letter_code
_entity_poly.pdbx_strand_id
1 'polypeptide(L)' 'MNVKSQMQQLLSEISDELDNFPDRALEPLLSALRPLYYDIYMLRAVRQAQETLQPGDTLTREEAIQFLAFM' A
#
# COMPACT_ATOMS: atom_id res chain seq x y z
N MET A 1 -10.52 18.42 -15.93
CA MET A 1 -9.30 18.37 -15.10
C MET A 1 -8.98 16.91 -14.80
N ASN A 2 -7.74 16.46 -14.92
CA ASN A 2 -7.35 15.04 -14.77
C ASN A 2 -7.26 14.68 -13.26
N VAL A 3 -7.78 13.52 -12.86
CA VAL A 3 -7.72 13.00 -11.47
C VAL A 3 -6.29 12.98 -10.93
N LYS A 4 -5.30 12.60 -11.76
CA LYS A 4 -3.89 12.61 -11.41
C LYS A 4 -3.41 14.02 -11.03
N SER A 5 -3.83 15.02 -11.78
CA SER A 5 -3.46 16.42 -11.52
C SER A 5 -4.12 16.94 -10.24
N GLN A 6 -5.37 16.54 -9.94
CA GLN A 6 -6.03 16.86 -8.68
C GLN A 6 -5.30 16.23 -7.48
N MET A 7 -4.89 14.96 -7.59
CA MET A 7 -4.11 14.30 -6.55
C MET A 7 -2.76 14.97 -6.32
N GLN A 8 -2.06 15.35 -7.39
CA GLN A 8 -0.78 16.05 -7.28
C GLN A 8 -0.92 17.40 -6.59
N GLN A 9 -1.98 18.14 -6.91
CA GLN A 9 -2.28 19.40 -6.25
C GLN A 9 -2.56 19.20 -4.76
N LEU A 10 -3.44 18.25 -4.41
CA LEU A 10 -3.79 17.98 -3.02
C LEU A 10 -2.57 17.52 -2.19
N LEU A 11 -1.69 16.70 -2.77
CA LEU A 11 -0.46 16.28 -2.09
C LEU A 11 0.50 17.45 -1.83
N SER A 12 0.57 18.41 -2.75
CA SER A 12 1.37 19.63 -2.55
C SER A 12 0.81 20.47 -1.41
N GLU A 13 -0.51 20.71 -1.43
CA GLU A 13 -1.20 21.50 -0.40
C GLU A 13 -1.05 20.85 0.99
N ILE A 14 -1.21 19.53 1.09
CA ILE A 14 -0.99 18.79 2.34
C ILE A 14 0.47 18.91 2.79
N SER A 15 1.45 18.78 1.88
CA SER A 15 2.87 18.87 2.23
C SER A 15 3.21 20.24 2.85
N ASP A 16 2.73 21.32 2.25
CA ASP A 16 2.98 22.68 2.74
C ASP A 16 2.30 22.91 4.11
N GLU A 17 1.14 22.27 4.34
CA GLU A 17 0.40 22.38 5.60
C GLU A 17 1.04 21.53 6.72
N LEU A 18 1.59 20.36 6.39
CA LEU A 18 2.30 19.49 7.34
C LEU A 18 3.49 20.18 8.00
N ASP A 19 4.22 21.03 7.27
CA ASP A 19 5.36 21.80 7.80
C ASP A 19 4.96 22.78 8.90
N ASN A 20 3.67 23.14 8.98
CA ASN A 20 3.13 24.07 9.96
C ASN A 20 2.34 23.38 11.08
N PHE A 21 2.18 22.06 11.01
CA PHE A 21 1.43 21.29 12.01
C PHE A 21 2.32 20.92 13.21
N PRO A 22 1.81 21.03 14.45
CA PRO A 22 2.56 20.57 15.61
C PRO A 22 2.64 19.03 15.62
N ASP A 23 3.82 18.47 15.90
CA ASP A 23 4.07 17.01 15.87
C ASP A 23 3.02 16.18 16.62
N ARG A 24 2.56 16.66 17.77
CA ARG A 24 1.50 16.04 18.58
C ARG A 24 0.17 15.84 17.85
N ALA A 25 -0.11 16.64 16.83
CA ALA A 25 -1.29 16.52 15.99
C ALA A 25 -1.04 15.64 14.75
N LEU A 26 0.22 15.42 14.37
CA LEU A 26 0.61 14.55 13.26
C LEU A 26 0.59 13.07 13.64
N GLU A 27 0.88 12.74 14.89
CA GLU A 27 0.89 11.33 15.37
C GLU A 27 -0.45 10.59 15.13
N PRO A 28 -1.62 11.12 15.51
CA PRO A 28 -2.89 10.45 15.24
C PRO A 28 -3.19 10.35 13.74
N LEU A 29 -2.84 11.38 12.97
CA LEU A 29 -3.04 11.41 11.52
C LEU A 29 -2.20 10.34 10.82
N LEU A 30 -0.93 10.22 11.20
CA LEU A 30 -0.02 9.20 10.69
C LEU A 30 -0.49 7.79 11.07
N SER A 31 -1.02 7.61 12.28
CA SER A 31 -1.61 6.35 12.73
C SER A 31 -2.82 5.93 11.88
N ALA A 32 -3.64 6.89 11.44
CA ALA A 32 -4.79 6.63 10.57
C ALA A 32 -4.41 6.39 9.10
N LEU A 33 -3.44 7.13 8.56
CA LEU A 33 -3.04 7.05 7.15
C LEU A 33 -2.18 5.83 6.83
N ARG A 34 -1.33 5.40 7.77
CA ARG A 34 -0.37 4.31 7.55
C ARG A 34 -1.04 2.97 7.19
N PRO A 35 -2.10 2.50 7.86
CA PRO A 35 -2.82 1.29 7.47
C PRO A 35 -3.39 1.39 6.05
N LEU A 36 -4.01 2.52 5.72
CA LEU A 36 -4.62 2.74 4.40
C LEU A 36 -3.58 2.67 3.27
N TYR A 37 -2.39 3.25 3.50
CA TYR A 37 -1.29 3.14 2.54
C TYR A 37 -0.86 1.69 2.34
N TYR A 38 -0.72 0.92 3.43
CA TYR A 38 -0.35 -0.50 3.35
C TYR A 38 -1.40 -1.34 2.63
N ASP A 39 -2.68 -1.09 2.87
CA ASP A 39 -3.76 -1.79 2.18
C ASP A 39 -3.71 -1.52 0.67
N ILE A 40 -3.55 -0.26 0.26
CA ILE A 40 -3.44 0.11 -1.16
C ILE A 40 -2.19 -0.54 -1.79
N TYR A 41 -1.06 -0.51 -1.09
CA TYR A 41 0.17 -1.16 -1.55
C TYR A 41 -0.02 -2.66 -1.76
N MET A 42 -0.62 -3.36 -0.78
CA MET A 42 -0.88 -4.79 -0.87
C MET A 42 -1.86 -5.14 -1.99
N LEU A 43 -2.93 -4.37 -2.16
CA LEU A 43 -3.88 -4.56 -3.26
C LEU A 43 -3.21 -4.40 -4.62
N ARG A 44 -2.30 -3.42 -4.75
CA ARG A 44 -1.50 -3.24 -5.97
C ARG A 44 -0.58 -4.42 -6.23
N ALA A 45 0.09 -4.93 -5.20
CA ALA A 45 0.96 -6.09 -5.32
C ALA A 45 0.18 -7.36 -5.72
N VAL A 46 -0.98 -7.60 -5.10
CA VAL A 46 -1.87 -8.71 -5.47
C VAL A 46 -2.34 -8.59 -6.91
N ARG A 47 -2.77 -7.40 -7.33
CA ARG A 47 -3.19 -7.18 -8.72
C ARG A 47 -2.05 -7.42 -9.70
N GLN A 48 -0.86 -6.91 -9.41
CA GLN A 48 0.30 -7.13 -10.25
C GLN A 48 0.64 -8.62 -10.34
N ALA A 49 0.61 -9.34 -9.21
CA ALA A 49 0.81 -10.78 -9.20
C ALA A 49 -0.24 -11.49 -10.06
N GLN A 50 -1.52 -11.14 -9.97
CA GLN A 50 -2.56 -11.71 -10.84
C GLN A 50 -2.31 -11.48 -12.33
N GLU A 51 -1.72 -10.34 -12.70
CA GLU A 51 -1.39 -10.00 -14.09
C GLU A 51 -0.12 -10.71 -14.59
N THR A 52 0.80 -11.08 -13.70
CA THR A 52 2.11 -11.64 -14.08
C THR A 52 2.29 -13.13 -13.81
N LEU A 53 1.53 -13.70 -12.87
CA LEU A 53 1.68 -15.09 -12.47
C LEU A 53 1.18 -16.04 -13.56
N GLN A 54 2.02 -17.00 -13.90
CA GLN A 54 1.68 -18.11 -14.78
C GLN A 54 1.40 -19.37 -13.95
N PRO A 55 0.68 -20.37 -14.52
CA PRO A 55 0.54 -21.67 -13.87
C PRO A 55 1.92 -22.26 -13.53
N GLY A 56 2.17 -22.52 -12.24
CA GLY A 56 3.46 -23.01 -11.73
C GLY A 56 4.32 -21.97 -10.98
N ASP A 57 4.01 -20.68 -11.06
CA ASP A 57 4.74 -19.62 -10.32
C ASP A 57 4.30 -19.52 -8.85
N THR A 58 3.13 -20.07 -8.51
CA THR A 58 2.63 -20.12 -7.14
C THR A 58 2.46 -21.55 -6.69
N LEU A 59 2.76 -21.79 -5.41
CA LEU A 59 2.42 -23.05 -4.75
C LEU A 59 0.89 -23.17 -4.65
N THR A 60 0.38 -24.36 -4.94
CA THR A 60 -0.92 -24.78 -4.44
C THR A 60 -0.93 -24.75 -2.91
N ARG A 61 -2.12 -24.76 -2.33
CA ARG A 61 -2.27 -24.75 -0.87
C ARG A 61 -1.52 -25.93 -0.23
N GLU A 62 -1.60 -27.10 -0.83
CA GLU A 62 -0.93 -28.32 -0.39
C GLU A 62 0.60 -28.20 -0.47
N GLU A 63 1.12 -27.66 -1.57
CA GLU A 63 2.55 -27.41 -1.75
C GLU A 63 3.08 -26.35 -0.78
N ALA A 64 2.31 -25.29 -0.51
CA ALA A 64 2.66 -24.27 0.46
C ALA A 64 2.73 -24.82 1.89
N ILE A 65 1.76 -25.66 2.28
CA ILE A 65 1.76 -26.32 3.59
C ILE A 65 2.97 -27.25 3.73
N GLN A 66 3.32 -27.99 2.67
CA GLN A 66 4.52 -28.81 2.67
C GLN A 66 5.79 -27.96 2.80
N PHE A 67 5.91 -26.88 2.02
CA PHE A 67 7.07 -26.00 2.07
C PHE A 67 7.26 -25.36 3.47
N LEU A 68 6.19 -24.95 4.13
CA LEU A 68 6.22 -24.43 5.49
C LEU A 68 6.61 -25.47 6.55
N ALA A 69 6.33 -26.75 6.30
CA ALA A 69 6.71 -27.84 7.21
C ALA A 69 8.20 -28.24 7.10
N PHE A 70 8.87 -27.83 6.00
CA PHE A 70 10.30 -28.08 5.77
C PHE A 70 11.21 -26.88 6.11
N MET A 71 10.64 -25.79 6.62
CA MET A 71 11.34 -24.57 7.04
C MET A 71 11.45 -24.52 8.57
#